data_AF-A0A7Y2GM61-F1
#
_entry.id   AF-A0A7Y2GM61-F1
#
_cell.length_a   1.000
_cell.length_b   1.000
_cell.length_c   1.000
_cell.angle_alpha   90.00
_cell.angle_beta   90.00
_cell.angle_gamma   90.00
#
_symmetry.space_group_name_H-M   'P 1'
#
loop_
_entity.id
_entity.type
_entity.pdbx_description
1 polymer ?
#
loop_
_entity_poly.entity_id
_entity_poly.type
_entity_poly.pdbx_seq_one_letter_code
_entity_poly.pdbx_strand_id
1 'polypeptide(L)'
;MPGVQSIQRAFRLLRLLGTGPQGVTELAEKSLLPKSTTARLLGALEDEGAVERVDGGTNYCLGSGLADLASGVLPGRNLVAVARPFLVELSDLTGETAGISVLSDDSVYYLDHVSADASVQARDWTGEYAPLHAVPSGMVILATA
;
A
#
# COMPACT_ATOMS: atom_id res chain seq x y z
N MET A 1 31.33 -0.45 -7.17
CA MET A 1 30.68 -0.22 -8.47
C MET A 1 29.76 1.00 -8.38
N PRO A 2 29.96 2.07 -9.18
CA PRO A 2 29.17 3.30 -9.10
C PRO A 2 27.74 3.18 -9.65
N GLY A 3 27.33 2.02 -10.17
CA GLY A 3 26.07 1.83 -10.91
C GLY A 3 24.81 1.53 -10.09
N VAL A 4 24.89 1.28 -8.78
CA VAL A 4 23.73 0.88 -7.95
C VAL A 4 23.21 2.02 -7.05
N GLN A 5 23.99 3.10 -6.93
CA GLN A 5 23.67 4.17 -5.98
C GLN A 5 22.46 5.02 -6.44
N SER A 6 22.22 5.15 -7.74
CA SER A 6 21.07 5.88 -8.29
C SER A 6 19.75 5.22 -7.90
N ILE A 7 19.64 3.89 -8.04
CA ILE A 7 18.45 3.12 -7.66
C ILE A 7 18.17 3.26 -6.17
N GLN A 8 19.20 3.08 -5.32
CA GLN A 8 19.05 3.23 -3.87
C GLN A 8 18.58 4.64 -3.47
N ARG A 9 19.07 5.67 -4.15
CA ARG A 9 18.66 7.07 -3.95
C ARG A 9 17.22 7.31 -4.40
N ALA A 10 16.83 6.79 -5.56
CA ALA A 10 15.46 6.87 -6.05
C ALA A 10 14.47 6.22 -5.07
N PHE A 11 14.72 4.99 -4.63
CA PHE A 11 13.89 4.31 -3.63
C PHE A 11 13.89 5.01 -2.26
N ARG A 12 14.97 5.71 -1.88
CA ARG A 12 14.98 6.56 -0.69
C ARG A 12 14.00 7.72 -0.83
N LEU A 13 13.97 8.39 -1.98
CA LEU A 13 13.02 9.47 -2.25
C LEU A 13 11.57 8.96 -2.25
N LEU A 14 11.30 7.82 -2.89
CA LEU A 14 9.97 7.19 -2.87
C LEU A 14 9.50 6.88 -1.45
N ARG A 15 10.38 6.36 -0.58
CA ARG A 15 10.04 6.12 0.85
C ARG A 15 9.68 7.41 1.60
N LEU A 16 10.40 8.50 1.33
CA LEU A 16 10.09 9.80 1.94
C LEU A 16 8.75 10.37 1.45
N LEU A 17 8.44 10.18 0.17
CA LEU A 17 7.16 10.57 -0.42
C LEU A 17 5.99 9.69 0.04
N GLY A 18 6.27 8.45 0.45
CA GLY A 18 5.28 7.56 1.07
C GLY A 18 4.71 8.08 2.39
N THR A 19 5.34 9.07 3.03
CA THR A 19 4.82 9.73 4.24
C THR A 19 3.98 10.98 3.95
N GLY A 20 3.83 11.37 2.67
CA GLY A 20 3.06 12.54 2.24
C GLY A 20 3.81 13.43 1.23
N PRO A 21 3.10 14.41 0.61
CA PRO A 21 3.69 15.30 -0.40
C PRO A 21 4.82 16.17 0.18
N GLN A 22 5.92 16.30 -0.57
CA GLN A 22 7.09 17.07 -0.15
C GLN A 22 7.75 17.82 -1.31
N GLY A 23 8.31 18.99 -1.01
CA GLY A 23 9.09 19.78 -1.96
C GLY A 23 10.50 19.25 -2.16
N VAL A 24 11.12 19.62 -3.30
CA VAL A 24 12.47 19.16 -3.67
C VAL A 24 13.56 19.53 -2.64
N THR A 25 13.41 20.66 -1.95
CA THR A 25 14.38 21.10 -0.91
C THR A 25 14.32 20.18 0.31
N GLU A 26 13.14 19.91 0.84
CA GLU A 26 12.98 18.99 1.98
C GLU A 26 13.47 17.58 1.63
N LEU A 27 13.13 17.10 0.43
CA LEU A 27 13.56 15.79 -0.04
C LEU A 27 15.08 15.70 -0.15
N ALA A 28 15.75 16.77 -0.59
CA ALA A 28 17.22 16.83 -0.65
C ALA A 28 17.85 16.74 0.73
N GLU A 29 17.32 17.49 1.71
CA GLU A 29 17.79 17.47 3.09
C GLU A 29 17.58 16.09 3.74
N LYS A 30 16.35 15.57 3.68
CA LYS A 30 15.99 14.26 4.27
C LYS A 30 16.71 13.09 3.62
N SER A 31 16.99 13.16 2.32
CA SER A 31 17.70 12.09 1.61
C SER A 31 19.22 12.20 1.68
N LEU A 32 19.75 13.31 2.20
CA LEU A 32 21.17 13.67 2.22
C LEU A 32 21.78 13.71 0.81
N LEU A 33 21.04 14.31 -0.13
CA LEU A 33 21.44 14.44 -1.53
C LEU A 33 21.54 15.92 -1.93
N PRO A 34 22.44 16.28 -2.85
CA PRO A 34 22.43 17.61 -3.44
C PRO A 34 21.09 17.89 -4.12
N LYS A 35 20.55 19.11 -3.95
CA LYS A 35 19.26 19.52 -4.54
C LYS A 35 19.16 19.26 -6.05
N SER A 36 20.26 19.45 -6.78
CA SER A 36 20.34 19.16 -8.22
C SER A 36 20.22 17.67 -8.54
N THR A 37 20.76 16.80 -7.69
CA THR A 37 20.63 15.34 -7.81
C THR A 37 19.22 14.89 -7.49
N THR A 38 18.63 15.43 -6.42
CA THR A 38 17.22 15.17 -6.05
C THR A 38 16.28 15.57 -7.17
N ALA A 39 16.43 16.78 -7.72
CA ALA A 39 15.59 17.26 -8.82
C ALA A 39 15.69 16.37 -10.07
N ARG A 40 16.90 15.93 -10.44
CA ARG A 40 17.09 15.00 -11.56
C ARG A 40 16.46 13.63 -11.34
N LEU A 41 16.57 13.09 -10.13
CA LEU A 41 15.94 11.81 -9.78
C LEU A 41 14.43 11.91 -9.76
N LEU A 42 13.87 13.01 -9.22
CA LEU A 42 12.43 13.25 -9.24
C LEU A 42 11.90 13.42 -10.66
N GLY A 43 12.61 14.14 -11.54
CA GLY A 43 12.24 14.23 -12.96
C GLY A 43 12.22 12.87 -13.64
N ALA A 44 13.26 12.04 -13.44
CA ALA A 44 13.27 10.68 -13.98
C ALA A 44 12.16 9.79 -13.41
N LEU A 45 11.82 9.93 -12.11
CA LEU A 45 10.69 9.22 -11.50
C LEU A 45 9.34 9.74 -12.02
N GLU A 46 9.23 11.02 -12.33
CA GLU A 46 8.04 11.66 -12.89
C GLU A 46 7.80 11.18 -14.32
N ASP A 47 8.86 11.08 -15.14
CA ASP A 47 8.80 10.54 -16.51
C ASP A 47 8.31 9.08 -16.54
N GLU A 48 8.66 8.29 -15.52
CA GLU A 48 8.21 6.89 -15.34
C GLU A 48 6.87 6.77 -14.61
N GLY A 49 6.21 7.89 -14.28
CA GLY A 49 4.92 7.92 -13.57
C GLY A 49 4.99 7.45 -12.11
N ALA A 50 6.19 7.30 -11.54
CA ALA A 50 6.39 6.84 -10.17
C ALA A 50 6.14 7.96 -9.13
N VAL A 51 6.28 9.22 -9.53
CA VAL A 51 5.92 10.40 -8.73
C VAL A 51 5.14 11.38 -9.60
N GLU A 52 4.37 12.27 -8.96
CA GLU A 52 3.60 13.31 -9.64
C GLU A 52 3.80 14.65 -8.92
N ARG A 53 3.75 15.75 -9.67
CA ARG A 53 3.76 17.11 -9.11
C ARG A 53 2.37 17.52 -8.66
N VAL A 54 2.30 18.08 -7.45
CA VAL A 54 1.08 18.59 -6.83
C VAL A 54 1.27 20.03 -6.35
N ASP A 55 0.22 20.64 -5.81
CA ASP A 55 0.25 21.99 -5.24
C ASP A 55 0.82 23.05 -6.21
N GLY A 56 0.33 23.04 -7.45
CA GLY A 56 0.78 23.96 -8.50
C GLY A 56 2.21 23.71 -8.98
N GLY A 57 2.75 22.50 -8.76
CA GLY A 57 4.09 22.10 -9.19
C GLY A 57 5.19 22.31 -8.17
N THR A 58 4.85 22.63 -6.93
CA THR A 58 5.80 22.93 -5.85
C THR A 58 6.23 21.68 -5.07
N ASN A 59 5.32 20.72 -4.94
CA ASN A 59 5.52 19.49 -4.19
C ASN A 59 5.43 18.26 -5.11
N TYR A 60 6.01 17.16 -4.66
CA TYR A 60 5.90 15.84 -5.29
C TYR A 60 5.11 14.92 -4.36
N CYS A 61 4.34 13.99 -4.92
CA CYS A 61 3.76 12.84 -4.22
C CYS A 61 4.04 11.55 -5.00
N LEU A 62 3.69 10.39 -4.43
CA LEU A 62 3.73 9.13 -5.17
C LEU A 62 2.72 9.17 -6.33
N GLY A 63 3.15 8.69 -7.49
CA GLY A 63 2.36 8.68 -8.72
C GLY A 63 1.59 7.37 -8.91
N SER A 64 0.63 7.42 -9.83
CA SER A 64 -0.22 6.29 -10.22
C SER A 64 0.56 5.09 -10.78
N GLY A 65 1.72 5.30 -11.42
CA GLY A 65 2.56 4.21 -11.94
C GLY A 65 3.07 3.24 -10.87
N LEU A 66 3.23 3.70 -9.62
CA LEU A 66 3.54 2.80 -8.51
C LEU A 66 2.34 1.94 -8.10
N ALA A 67 1.11 2.43 -8.31
CA ALA A 67 -0.08 1.63 -8.05
C ALA A 67 -0.21 0.48 -9.07
N ASP A 68 0.12 0.74 -10.33
CA ASP A 68 0.16 -0.26 -11.39
C ASP A 68 1.22 -1.33 -11.12
N LEU A 69 2.44 -0.92 -10.72
CA LEU A 69 3.49 -1.85 -10.31
C LEU A 69 3.10 -2.67 -9.07
N ALA A 70 2.48 -2.04 -8.07
CA ALA A 70 2.00 -2.71 -6.88
C ALA A 70 0.86 -3.69 -7.18
N SER A 71 0.04 -3.43 -8.21
CA SER A 71 -1.03 -4.35 -8.63
C SER A 71 -0.50 -5.71 -9.11
N GLY A 72 0.74 -5.76 -9.60
CA GLY A 72 1.43 -7.02 -9.95
C GLY A 72 2.03 -7.76 -8.75
N VAL A 73 2.12 -7.13 -7.58
CA VAL A 73 2.78 -7.69 -6.37
C VAL A 73 1.77 -8.00 -5.26
N LEU A 74 0.65 -7.27 -5.19
CA LEU A 74 -0.40 -7.45 -4.19
C LEU A 74 -1.63 -8.09 -4.83
N PRO A 75 -1.90 -9.39 -4.60
CA PRO A 75 -3.18 -9.98 -4.94
C PRO A 75 -4.31 -9.15 -4.32
N GLY A 76 -5.25 -8.65 -5.13
CA GLY A 76 -6.48 -8.08 -4.60
C GLY A 76 -6.46 -6.62 -4.12
N ARG A 77 -5.47 -5.77 -4.46
CA ARG A 77 -5.56 -4.33 -4.11
C ARG A 77 -6.77 -3.62 -4.73
N ASN A 78 -7.15 -3.98 -5.96
CA ASN A 78 -8.41 -3.56 -6.57
C ASN A 78 -9.62 -4.13 -5.80
N LEU A 79 -9.51 -5.37 -5.33
CA LEU A 79 -10.54 -6.02 -4.53
C LEU A 79 -10.77 -5.31 -3.19
N VAL A 80 -9.73 -4.81 -2.50
CA VAL A 80 -9.91 -4.02 -1.26
C VAL A 80 -10.69 -2.74 -1.52
N ALA A 81 -10.30 -1.96 -2.54
CA ALA A 81 -11.00 -0.72 -2.87
C ALA A 81 -12.48 -0.95 -3.20
N VAL A 82 -12.80 -2.04 -3.90
CA VAL A 82 -14.17 -2.45 -4.22
C VAL A 82 -14.90 -2.99 -2.99
N ALA A 83 -14.25 -3.78 -2.14
CA ALA A 83 -14.87 -4.46 -1.00
C ALA A 83 -15.11 -3.54 0.19
N ARG A 84 -14.28 -2.50 0.37
CA ARG A 84 -14.26 -1.67 1.58
C ARG A 84 -15.62 -1.03 1.92
N PRO A 85 -16.40 -0.46 0.98
CA PRO A 85 -17.74 0.04 1.29
C PRO A 85 -18.67 -1.05 1.87
N PHE A 86 -18.58 -2.28 1.36
CA PHE A 86 -19.39 -3.41 1.83
C PHE A 86 -18.91 -3.93 3.19
N LEU A 87 -17.60 -3.88 3.47
CA LEU A 87 -17.07 -4.21 4.80
C LEU A 87 -17.52 -3.22 5.86
N VAL A 88 -17.55 -1.92 5.53
CA VAL A 88 -18.10 -0.88 6.42
C VAL A 88 -19.58 -1.15 6.67
N GLU A 89 -20.38 -1.36 5.63
CA GLU A 89 -21.80 -1.66 5.77
C GLU A 89 -22.04 -2.92 6.63
N LEU A 90 -21.28 -3.99 6.40
CA LEU A 90 -21.39 -5.23 7.18
C LEU A 90 -20.98 -5.02 8.65
N SER A 91 -19.90 -4.28 8.89
CA SER A 91 -19.45 -3.93 10.25
C SER A 91 -20.50 -3.11 10.98
N ASP A 92 -21.11 -2.12 10.33
CA ASP A 92 -22.15 -1.27 10.91
C ASP A 92 -23.44 -2.05 11.21
N LEU A 93 -23.83 -2.97 10.31
CA LEU A 93 -25.02 -3.80 10.47
C LEU A 93 -24.88 -4.84 11.58
N THR A 94 -23.68 -5.40 11.76
CA THR A 94 -23.43 -6.47 12.73
C THR A 94 -22.92 -5.97 14.07
N GLY A 95 -22.32 -4.79 14.12
CA GLY A 95 -21.58 -4.30 15.28
C GLY A 95 -20.26 -5.05 15.52
N GLU A 96 -19.79 -5.83 14.56
CA GLU A 96 -18.61 -6.70 14.66
C GLU A 96 -17.56 -6.34 13.61
N THR A 97 -16.31 -6.78 13.80
CA THR A 97 -15.25 -6.59 12.79
C THR A 97 -15.53 -7.41 11.53
N ALA A 98 -15.55 -6.75 10.38
CA ALA A 98 -15.66 -7.37 9.06
C ALA A 98 -14.30 -7.42 8.36
N GLY A 99 -13.98 -8.53 7.69
CA GLY A 99 -12.69 -8.74 7.03
C GLY A 99 -12.80 -9.33 5.64
N ILE A 100 -11.79 -9.06 4.82
CA ILE A 100 -11.63 -9.69 3.51
C ILE A 100 -10.25 -10.35 3.39
N SER A 101 -10.24 -11.54 2.79
CA SER A 101 -9.04 -12.34 2.61
C SER A 101 -9.10 -13.12 1.30
N VAL A 102 -7.94 -13.55 0.82
CA VAL A 102 -7.78 -14.32 -0.42
C VAL A 102 -6.95 -15.57 -0.18
N LEU A 103 -7.13 -16.57 -1.05
CA LEU A 103 -6.21 -17.69 -1.14
C LEU A 103 -4.86 -17.20 -1.65
N SER A 104 -3.79 -17.54 -0.93
CA SER A 104 -2.41 -17.30 -1.31
C SER A 104 -1.62 -18.56 -1.04
N ASP A 105 -1.25 -19.28 -2.10
CA ASP A 105 -0.68 -20.63 -2.06
C ASP A 105 -1.51 -21.57 -1.17
N ASP A 106 -0.94 -22.07 -0.07
CA ASP A 106 -1.59 -22.98 0.89
C ASP A 106 -2.09 -22.24 2.15
N SER A 107 -2.34 -20.93 2.05
CA SER A 107 -2.72 -20.08 3.18
C SER A 107 -3.78 -19.05 2.81
N VAL A 108 -4.43 -18.51 3.83
CA VAL A 108 -5.26 -17.31 3.72
C VAL A 108 -4.36 -16.10 3.92
N TYR A 109 -4.46 -15.10 3.04
CA TYR A 109 -3.87 -13.78 3.23
C TYR A 109 -4.97 -12.74 3.45
N TYR A 110 -4.92 -12.02 4.57
CA TYR A 110 -5.89 -10.99 4.92
C TYR A 110 -5.54 -9.67 4.25
N LEU A 111 -6.49 -9.12 3.47
CA LEU A 111 -6.28 -7.91 2.69
C LEU A 111 -6.70 -6.63 3.43
N ASP A 112 -7.75 -6.68 4.25
CA ASP A 112 -8.27 -5.53 5.02
C ASP A 112 -9.23 -5.99 6.13
N HIS A 113 -9.39 -5.16 7.16
CA HIS A 113 -10.45 -5.23 8.17
C HIS A 113 -11.09 -3.87 8.42
N VAL A 114 -12.37 -3.90 8.76
CA VAL A 114 -13.11 -2.75 9.26
C VAL A 114 -13.70 -3.15 10.62
N SER A 115 -13.38 -2.37 11.65
CA SER A 115 -13.88 -2.59 13.00
C SER A 115 -15.02 -1.64 13.33
N ALA A 116 -16.03 -2.16 14.03
CA ALA A 116 -17.05 -1.35 14.69
C ALA A 116 -16.48 -0.69 15.96
N ASP A 117 -17.12 0.40 16.41
CA ASP A 117 -16.80 1.08 17.67
C ASP A 117 -17.40 0.30 18.86
N ALA A 118 -16.87 -0.90 19.10
CA ALA A 118 -17.29 -1.81 20.17
C ALA A 118 -16.21 -1.89 21.27
N SER A 119 -16.62 -2.13 22.51
CA SER A 119 -15.72 -2.23 23.67
C SER A 119 -14.79 -3.45 23.63
N VAL A 120 -15.10 -4.45 22.81
CA VAL A 120 -14.27 -5.61 22.49
C VAL A 120 -14.19 -5.71 20.97
N GLN A 121 -12.98 -5.66 20.42
CA GLN A 121 -12.74 -5.73 18.98
C GLN A 121 -11.99 -7.01 18.64
N ALA A 122 -12.35 -7.64 17.52
CA ALA A 122 -11.53 -8.71 16.97
C ALA A 122 -10.15 -8.13 16.57
N ARG A 123 -9.11 -8.96 16.69
CA ARG A 123 -7.77 -8.59 16.22
C ARG A 123 -7.83 -8.25 14.73
N ASP A 124 -7.18 -7.16 14.33
CA ASP A 124 -6.92 -6.87 12.93
C ASP A 124 -5.75 -7.74 12.43
N TRP A 125 -6.03 -8.62 11.45
CA TRP A 125 -5.03 -9.48 10.80
C TRP A 125 -4.58 -8.94 9.43
N THR A 126 -4.88 -7.69 9.07
CA THR A 126 -4.54 -7.13 7.76
C THR A 126 -3.05 -7.27 7.47
N GLY A 127 -2.72 -7.89 6.33
CA GLY A 127 -1.35 -8.17 5.92
C GLY A 127 -0.73 -9.43 6.53
N GLU A 128 -1.47 -10.20 7.31
CA GLU A 128 -1.01 -11.47 7.90
C GLU A 128 -1.52 -12.69 7.13
N TYR A 129 -0.83 -13.81 7.34
CA TYR A 129 -1.19 -15.13 6.81
C TYR A 129 -1.77 -16.01 7.90
N ALA A 130 -2.75 -16.85 7.54
CA ALA A 130 -3.30 -17.88 8.40
C ALA A 130 -3.46 -19.23 7.67
N PRO A 131 -3.30 -20.38 8.35
CA PRO A 131 -3.53 -21.68 7.72
C PRO A 131 -4.99 -21.86 7.29
N LEU A 132 -5.21 -22.46 6.11
CA LEU A 132 -6.56 -22.63 5.55
C LEU A 132 -7.53 -23.39 6.47
N HIS A 133 -7.06 -24.40 7.20
CA HIS A 133 -7.90 -25.20 8.09
C HIS A 133 -8.18 -24.55 9.45
N ALA A 134 -7.48 -23.46 9.78
CA ALA A 134 -7.47 -22.88 11.12
C ALA A 134 -8.37 -21.65 11.28
N VAL A 135 -8.85 -21.08 10.17
CA VAL A 135 -9.68 -19.86 10.17
C VAL A 135 -10.96 -20.06 9.34
N PRO A 136 -12.08 -19.40 9.70
CA PRO A 136 -13.34 -19.53 8.97
C PRO A 136 -13.23 -19.19 7.48
N SER A 137 -12.51 -18.14 7.13
CA SER A 137 -12.26 -17.75 5.74
C SER A 137 -11.56 -18.85 4.95
N GLY A 138 -10.59 -19.53 5.56
CA GLY A 138 -9.87 -20.64 4.96
C GLY A 138 -10.74 -21.88 4.79
N MET A 139 -11.59 -22.20 5.77
CA MET A 139 -12.55 -23.29 5.66
C MET A 139 -13.56 -23.06 4.52
N VAL A 140 -14.02 -21.82 4.33
CA VAL A 140 -14.90 -21.44 3.21
C VAL A 140 -14.18 -21.65 1.88
N ILE A 141 -12.92 -21.22 1.76
CA ILE A 141 -12.11 -21.44 0.55
C ILE A 141 -11.97 -22.94 0.26
N LEU A 142 -11.61 -23.75 1.27
CA LEU A 142 -11.47 -25.20 1.15
C LEU A 142 -12.77 -25.90 0.73
N ALA A 143 -13.94 -25.37 1.11
CA ALA A 143 -15.24 -25.92 0.71
C ALA A 143 -15.60 -25.64 -0.76
N THR A 144 -14.87 -24.73 -1.41
CA THR A 144 -15.08 -24.35 -2.82
C THR A 144 -13.98 -24.87 -3.75
N ALA A 145 -12.98 -25.56 -3.19
CA ALA A 145 -11.85 -26.14 -3.92
C ALA A 145 -12.18 -27.53 -4.49
#